data_AF-A0A4U8YWT6-F1
#
_entry.id   AF-A0A4U8YWT6-F1
#
_cell.length_a   1.000
_cell.length_b   1.000
_cell.length_c   1.000
_cell.angle_alpha   90.00
_cell.angle_beta   90.00
_cell.angle_gamma   90.00
#
_symmetry.space_group_name_H-M   'P 1'
#
loop_
_entity.id
_entity.type
_entity.pdbx_description
1 polymer ?
#
loop_
_entity_poly.entity_id
_entity_poly.type
_entity_poly.pdbx_seq_one_letter_code
_entity_poly.pdbx_strand_id
1 'polypeptide(L)'
;MEVILLERVAKLGQMGDTVRVKDGYARNFLLPGGKALRATPGNKAKFEDQRIQLETRNLELKTEASRVAESLNGQSFVVIRQAGETGHLYGSVSPRDIADAITAGGFTANRN
;
A
#
# COMPACT_ATOMS: atom_id res chain seq x y z
N MET A 1 -25.95 -7.36 -13.61
CA MET A 1 -25.05 -8.47 -13.24
C MET A 1 -24.53 -8.26 -11.82
N GLU A 2 -24.46 -9.31 -11.01
CA GLU A 2 -23.81 -9.28 -9.69
C GLU A 2 -22.34 -9.69 -9.82
N VAL A 3 -21.46 -8.89 -9.22
CA VAL A 3 -20.02 -9.13 -9.21
C VAL A 3 -19.44 -8.89 -7.82
N ILE A 4 -18.41 -9.65 -7.48
CA ILE A 4 -17.60 -9.51 -6.26
C ILE A 4 -16.36 -8.72 -6.64
N LEU A 5 -16.09 -7.59 -5.98
CA LEU A 5 -14.92 -6.77 -6.28
C LEU A 5 -13.65 -7.42 -5.72
N LEU A 6 -12.61 -7.53 -6.55
CA LEU A 6 -11.28 -8.02 -6.15
C LEU A 6 -10.33 -6.89 -5.76
N GLU A 7 -10.64 -5.66 -6.16
CA GLU A 7 -9.91 -4.46 -5.77
C GLU A 7 -10.89 -3.34 -5.41
N ARG A 8 -10.40 -2.31 -4.74
CA ARG A 8 -11.20 -1.12 -4.47
C ARG A 8 -11.48 -0.38 -5.79
N VAL A 9 -12.76 -0.24 -6.15
CA VAL A 9 -13.18 0.55 -7.31
C VAL A 9 -13.94 1.78 -6.86
N ALA A 10 -13.46 2.95 -7.29
CA ALA A 10 -14.11 4.22 -6.99
C ALA A 10 -15.58 4.20 -7.42
N LYS A 11 -16.49 4.61 -6.51
CA LYS A 11 -17.96 4.64 -6.69
C LYS A 11 -18.69 3.28 -6.64
N LEU A 12 -17.99 2.15 -6.50
CA LEU A 12 -18.65 0.85 -6.35
C LEU A 12 -18.59 0.31 -4.92
N GLY A 13 -17.40 0.28 -4.33
CA GLY A 13 -17.20 -0.35 -3.02
C GLY A 13 -15.75 -0.69 -2.73
N GLN A 14 -15.56 -1.41 -1.62
CA GLN A 14 -14.28 -1.97 -1.22
C GLN A 14 -14.07 -3.36 -1.82
N MET A 15 -12.86 -3.88 -1.67
CA MET A 15 -12.54 -5.25 -2.04
C MET A 15 -13.41 -6.22 -1.22
N GLY A 16 -14.04 -7.17 -1.90
CA GLY A 16 -14.93 -8.18 -1.32
C GLY A 16 -16.40 -7.84 -1.29
N ASP A 17 -16.77 -6.61 -1.62
CA ASP A 17 -18.18 -6.24 -1.71
C ASP A 17 -18.83 -6.91 -2.92
N THR A 18 -20.01 -7.49 -2.70
CA THR A 18 -20.88 -7.95 -3.78
C THR A 18 -21.75 -6.79 -4.24
N VAL A 19 -21.51 -6.31 -5.46
CA VAL A 19 -22.20 -5.15 -6.02
C VAL A 19 -22.99 -5.54 -7.27
N ARG A 20 -24.15 -4.92 -7.44
CA ARG A 20 -24.97 -5.05 -8.64
C ARG A 20 -24.61 -3.93 -9.62
N VAL A 21 -24.05 -4.30 -10.76
CA VAL A 21 -23.62 -3.37 -11.82
C VAL A 21 -24.35 -3.63 -13.13
N LYS A 22 -24.29 -2.64 -14.03
CA LYS A 22 -24.76 -2.80 -15.41
C LYS A 22 -23.90 -3.84 -16.12
N ASP A 23 -24.56 -4.66 -16.92
CA ASP A 23 -23.95 -5.80 -17.60
C ASP A 23 -22.77 -5.42 -18.51
N GLY A 24 -22.89 -4.34 -19.28
CA GLY A 24 -21.80 -3.85 -20.14
C GLY A 24 -20.57 -3.43 -19.33
N TYR A 25 -20.78 -2.85 -18.15
CA TYR A 25 -19.68 -2.42 -17.28
C TYR A 25 -18.94 -3.61 -16.65
N ALA A 26 -19.68 -4.64 -16.23
CA ALA A 26 -19.07 -5.89 -15.78
C ALA A 26 -18.27 -6.58 -16.90
N ARG A 27 -18.88 -6.77 -18.07
CA ARG A 27 -18.30 -7.56 -19.17
C ARG A 27 -17.13 -6.88 -19.87
N ASN A 28 -17.16 -5.56 -20.02
CA ASN A 28 -16.16 -4.85 -20.82
C ASN A 28 -15.04 -4.22 -19.99
N PHE A 29 -15.25 -4.01 -18.69
CA PHE A 29 -14.30 -3.31 -17.82
C PHE A 29 -13.87 -4.14 -16.61
N LEU A 30 -14.82 -4.56 -15.77
CA LEU A 30 -14.47 -5.17 -14.48
C LEU A 30 -13.92 -6.60 -14.62
N LEU A 31 -14.56 -7.45 -15.44
CA LEU A 31 -14.14 -8.84 -15.61
C LEU A 31 -12.84 -8.96 -16.42
N PRO A 32 -12.65 -8.29 -17.57
CA PRO A 32 -11.41 -8.38 -18.34
C PRO A 32 -10.23 -7.72 -17.62
N GLY A 33 -10.49 -6.67 -16.83
CA GLY A 33 -9.47 -6.00 -16.03
C GLY A 33 -9.08 -6.74 -14.75
N GLY A 34 -9.65 -7.91 -14.47
CA GLY A 34 -9.38 -8.67 -13.24
C GLY A 34 -9.84 -7.96 -11.96
N LYS A 35 -10.70 -6.94 -12.08
CA LYS A 35 -11.14 -6.08 -10.96
C LYS A 35 -12.31 -6.67 -10.19
N ALA A 36 -13.02 -7.63 -10.78
CA ALA A 36 -14.16 -8.29 -10.16
C ALA A 36 -14.32 -9.74 -10.66
N LEU A 37 -15.01 -10.56 -9.89
CA LEU A 37 -15.49 -11.90 -10.27
C LEU A 37 -17.01 -11.90 -10.37
N ARG A 38 -17.57 -12.81 -11.19
CA ARG A 38 -19.03 -13.05 -11.15
C ARG A 38 -19.43 -13.63 -9.80
N ALA A 39 -20.53 -13.13 -9.23
CA ALA A 39 -21.03 -13.54 -7.92
C ALA A 39 -21.77 -14.89 -7.95
N THR A 40 -21.11 -15.95 -8.42
CA THR A 40 -21.64 -17.31 -8.35
C THR A 40 -21.39 -17.91 -6.95
N PRO A 41 -22.20 -18.86 -6.49
CA PRO A 41 -22.01 -19.47 -5.17
C PRO A 41 -20.61 -20.10 -4.99
N GLY A 42 -20.07 -20.73 -6.03
CA GLY A 42 -18.70 -21.27 -5.99
C GLY A 42 -17.61 -20.21 -5.90
N ASN A 43 -17.80 -19.04 -6.51
CA ASN A 43 -16.85 -17.93 -6.42
C ASN A 43 -16.95 -17.20 -5.08
N LYS A 44 -18.16 -17.12 -4.49
CA LYS A 44 -18.35 -16.57 -3.13
C LYS A 44 -17.57 -17.38 -2.10
N ALA A 45 -17.71 -18.71 -2.11
CA ALA A 45 -16.98 -19.57 -1.17
C ALA A 45 -15.46 -19.44 -1.32
N LYS A 46 -14.93 -19.49 -2.55
CA LYS A 46 -13.51 -19.30 -2.82
C LYS A 46 -13.00 -17.93 -2.39
N PHE A 47 -13.81 -16.89 -2.58
CA PHE A 47 -13.43 -15.54 -2.22
C PHE A 47 -13.37 -15.37 -0.70
N GLU A 48 -14.29 -15.94 0.07
CA GLU A 48 -14.23 -15.90 1.54
C GLU A 48 -12.97 -16.60 2.08
N ASP A 49 -12.61 -17.77 1.54
CA ASP A 49 -11.37 -18.46 1.92
C ASP A 49 -10.13 -17.62 1.63
N GLN A 50 -10.08 -16.98 0.46
CA GLN A 50 -9.00 -16.08 0.06
C GLN A 50 -8.99 -14.79 0.87
N ARG A 51 -10.16 -14.26 1.22
CA ARG A 51 -10.31 -13.03 1.98
C ARG A 51 -9.71 -13.19 3.37
N ILE A 52 -9.99 -14.29 4.06
CA ILE A 52 -9.42 -14.57 5.38
C ILE A 52 -7.88 -14.58 5.29
N GLN A 53 -7.32 -15.29 4.29
CA GLN A 53 -5.86 -15.33 4.08
C GLN A 53 -5.26 -13.96 3.78
N LEU A 54 -5.95 -13.14 2.97
CA LEU A 54 -5.51 -11.79 2.63
C LEU A 54 -5.62 -10.83 3.81
N GLU A 55 -6.68 -10.93 4.62
CA GLU A 55 -6.87 -10.14 5.84
C GLU A 55 -5.79 -10.49 6.87
N THR A 56 -5.51 -11.78 7.10
CA THR A 56 -4.42 -12.22 7.99
C THR A 56 -3.08 -11.67 7.52
N ARG A 57 -2.74 -11.83 6.24
CA ARG A 57 -1.48 -11.31 5.68
C ARG A 57 -1.39 -9.78 5.78
N ASN A 58 -2.48 -9.06 5.49
CA ASN A 58 -2.49 -7.60 5.62
C ASN A 58 -2.33 -7.16 7.08
N LEU A 59 -2.93 -7.90 8.02
CA LEU A 59 -2.79 -7.61 9.44
C LEU A 59 -1.34 -7.86 9.90
N GLU A 60 -0.74 -8.98 9.50
CA GLU A 60 0.66 -9.29 9.76
C GLU A 60 1.59 -8.20 9.22
N LEU A 61 1.48 -7.86 7.94
CA LEU A 61 2.27 -6.80 7.30
C LEU A 61 2.07 -5.45 8.00
N LYS A 62 0.83 -5.12 8.40
CA LYS A 62 0.54 -3.90 9.15
C LYS A 62 1.21 -3.90 10.52
N THR A 63 1.16 -5.02 11.24
CA THR A 63 1.80 -5.14 12.56
C THR A 63 3.32 -5.08 12.47
N GLU A 64 3.92 -5.68 11.44
CA GLU A 64 5.36 -5.57 11.18
C GLU A 64 5.74 -4.13 10.88
N ALA A 65 4.99 -3.45 10.00
CA ALA A 65 5.22 -2.05 9.68
C ALA A 65 5.07 -1.14 10.91
N SER A 66 4.08 -1.37 11.77
CA SER A 66 3.92 -0.62 13.02
C SER A 66 5.10 -0.82 13.97
N ARG A 67 5.62 -2.05 14.10
CA ARG A 67 6.80 -2.33 14.93
C ARG A 67 8.04 -1.60 14.42
N VAL A 68 8.26 -1.58 13.11
CA VAL A 68 9.36 -0.82 12.49
C VAL A 68 9.17 0.69 12.73
N ALA A 69 7.96 1.20 12.56
CA ALA A 69 7.66 2.61 12.82
C ALA A 69 7.93 3.01 14.28
N GLU A 70 7.54 2.17 15.24
CA GLU A 70 7.85 2.39 16.66
C GLU A 70 9.35 2.40 16.93
N SER A 71 10.12 1.50 16.31
CA SER A 71 11.58 1.46 16.48
C SER A 71 12.31 2.67 15.88
N LEU A 72 11.78 3.23 14.79
CA LEU A 72 12.30 4.46 14.17
C LEU A 72 11.87 5.71 14.93
N ASN A 73 10.75 5.66 15.65
CA ASN A 73 10.19 6.81 16.35
C ASN A 73 11.11 7.23 17.51
N GLY A 74 11.53 8.49 17.51
CA GLY A 74 12.47 9.04 18.48
C GLY A 74 13.94 8.90 18.10
N GLN A 75 14.26 8.23 16.99
CA GLN A 75 15.63 8.14 16.51
C GLN A 75 16.00 9.41 15.73
N SER A 76 17.18 9.96 16.03
CA SER A 76 17.70 11.17 15.40
C SER A 76 18.88 10.82 14.50
N PHE A 77 18.81 11.21 13.23
CA PHE A 77 19.89 11.02 12.26
C PHE A 77 20.51 12.37 11.91
N VAL A 78 21.83 12.48 12.05
CA VAL A 78 22.56 13.73 11.80
C VAL A 78 23.12 13.69 10.38
N VAL A 79 22.73 14.65 9.54
CA VAL A 79 23.22 14.80 8.17
C VAL A 79 24.13 16.01 8.09
N ILE A 80 25.41 15.79 7.79
CA ILE A 80 26.41 16.85 7.68
C ILE A 80 26.49 17.31 6.21
N ARG A 81 26.27 18.61 6.00
CA ARG A 81 26.34 19.28 4.69
C ARG A 81 27.04 20.64 4.82
N GLN A 82 27.69 21.07 3.75
CA GLN A 82 28.38 22.36 3.72
C GLN A 82 27.37 23.50 3.65
N ALA A 83 27.56 24.49 4.53
CA ALA A 83 26.78 25.72 4.58
C ALA A 83 27.72 26.94 4.44
N GLY A 84 27.22 28.02 3.88
CA GLY A 84 27.88 29.33 3.89
C GLY A 84 27.82 29.98 5.27
N GLU A 85 28.57 31.08 5.45
CA GLU A 85 28.66 31.81 6.73
C GLU A 85 27.30 32.33 7.24
N THR A 86 26.34 32.54 6.34
CA THR A 86 24.96 32.94 6.66
C THR A 86 24.04 31.77 7.01
N GLY A 87 24.57 30.55 7.15
CA GLY A 87 23.81 29.34 7.48
C GLY A 87 23.03 28.72 6.32
N HIS A 88 23.16 29.27 5.11
CA HIS A 88 22.51 28.72 3.91
C HIS A 88 23.32 27.54 3.37
N LEU A 89 22.67 26.39 3.17
CA LEU A 89 23.30 25.22 2.58
C LEU A 89 23.62 25.45 1.11
N TYR A 90 24.81 25.04 0.67
CA TYR A 90 25.21 25.11 -0.75
C TYR A 90 24.45 24.10 -1.63
N GLY A 91 23.92 23.03 -1.03
CA GLY A 91 23.10 22.02 -1.69
C GLY A 91 21.94 21.59 -0.82
N SER A 92 20.80 21.26 -1.44
CA SER A 92 19.63 20.77 -0.73
C SER A 92 19.86 19.37 -0.17
N VAL A 93 19.17 19.04 0.92
CA VAL A 93 19.09 17.66 1.42
C VAL A 93 18.01 16.95 0.62
N SER A 94 18.41 15.96 -0.17
CA SER A 94 17.50 15.17 -1.01
C SER A 94 16.94 13.96 -0.26
N PRO A 95 15.82 13.36 -0.73
CA PRO A 95 15.31 12.10 -0.16
C PRO A 95 16.34 10.96 -0.18
N ARG A 96 17.28 11.00 -1.13
CA ARG A 96 18.39 10.05 -1.20
C ARG A 96 19.36 10.22 -0.04
N ASP A 97 19.74 11.46 0.28
CA ASP A 97 20.64 11.75 1.41
C ASP A 97 20.03 11.30 2.75
N ILE A 98 18.70 11.43 2.88
CA ILE A 98 17.95 10.98 4.05
C ILE A 98 17.94 9.45 4.11
N ALA A 99 17.63 8.76 3.02
CA ALA A 99 17.63 7.31 2.96
C ALA A 99 19.02 6.72 3.29
N ASP A 100 20.09 7.34 2.77
CA ASP A 100 21.46 6.93 3.04
C ASP A 100 21.82 7.13 4.54
N ALA A 101 21.40 8.25 5.14
CA ALA A 101 21.63 8.52 6.56
C ALA A 101 20.87 7.54 7.49
N ILE A 102 19.63 7.20 7.14
CA ILE A 102 18.82 6.21 7.88
C ILE A 102 19.45 4.80 7.74
N THR A 103 19.95 4.47 6.55
CA THR A 103 20.65 3.20 6.27
C THR A 103 21.98 3.10 7.03
N ALA A 104 22.75 4.18 7.10
CA ALA A 104 23.95 4.25 7.92
C ALA A 104 23.66 4.09 9.43
N GLY A 105 22.49 4.53 9.88
CA GLY A 105 22.03 4.36 11.26
C GLY A 105 21.40 2.99 11.58
N GLY A 106 21.48 2.04 10.64
CA GLY A 106 21.09 0.64 10.87
C GLY A 106 19.70 0.23 10.34
N PHE A 107 18.98 1.13 9.65
CA PHE A 107 17.64 0.86 9.12
C PHE A 107 17.60 0.89 7.61
N THR A 108 17.07 -0.15 6.97
CA THR A 108 16.95 -0.15 5.51
C THR A 108 15.84 0.80 5.04
N ALA A 109 16.22 1.95 4.50
CA ALA A 109 15.31 2.91 3.89
C ALA A 109 15.62 3.08 2.40
N ASN A 110 14.57 3.23 1.59
CA ASN A 110 14.71 3.51 0.17
C ASN A 110 14.12 4.88 -0.14
N ARG A 111 14.53 5.48 -1.26
CA ARG A 111 14.11 6.86 -1.61
C ARG A 111 12.63 6.98 -2.01
N ASN A 112 11.99 5.85 -2.35
CA ASN A 112 10.67 5.77 -2.97
C ASN A 112 9.63 5.28 -1.96
#